data_AF-M4X3X7-F1
#
_entry.id   AF-M4X3X7-F1
#
_cell.length_a   1.000
_cell.length_b   1.000
_cell.length_c   1.000
_cell.angle_alpha   90.00
_cell.angle_beta   90.00
_cell.angle_gamma   90.00
#
_symmetry.space_group_name_H-M   'P 1'
#
loop_
_entity.id
_entity.type
_entity.pdbx_description
1 polymer ?
#
loop_
_entity_poly.entity_id
_entity_poly.type
_entity_poly.pdbx_seq_one_letter_code
_entity_poly.pdbx_strand_id
1 'polypeptide(L)'
;MFLLWHRAASSAGSHAARAGAGKHSFGFSLIEVLVAVLLTCVGLLGMVALQGRTLQYVQDSAQRNTAAALANDLVEMIRLRSGGKPVPAGYLKAPGAGFPSAPANCADTPGAADRQLACWSRRASALLPGARELLVDEFHICRSSGENHCAAEGSVLEIQVAWKVRPGECLDPHAAEAAETVCRYRLRTQI
;
A
#
# COMPACT_ATOMS: atom_id res chain seq x y z
N MET A 1 -2.25 48.32 -13.24
CA MET A 1 -3.63 48.31 -12.72
C MET A 1 -3.55 48.28 -11.19
N PHE A 2 -3.11 49.31 -10.46
CA PHE A 2 -3.40 50.76 -10.49
C PHE A 2 -4.88 51.10 -10.48
N LEU A 3 -5.50 51.02 -9.30
CA LEU A 3 -6.60 51.85 -8.82
C LEU A 3 -6.40 51.98 -7.30
N LEU A 4 -5.79 53.07 -6.82
CA LEU A 4 -6.48 54.28 -6.36
C LEU A 4 -7.66 53.97 -5.41
N TRP A 5 -7.39 54.03 -4.12
CA TRP A 5 -8.39 54.48 -3.15
C TRP A 5 -7.84 55.69 -2.42
N HIS A 6 -8.36 56.85 -2.83
CA HIS A 6 -8.15 58.14 -2.21
C HIS A 6 -9.33 58.35 -1.27
N ARG A 7 -9.10 58.39 0.04
CA ARG A 7 -10.05 59.04 0.94
C ARG A 7 -9.29 59.83 2.00
N ALA A 8 -9.31 61.13 1.77
CA ALA A 8 -8.94 62.14 2.73
C ALA A 8 -9.88 62.08 3.94
N ALA A 9 -9.31 62.18 5.13
CA ALA A 9 -10.02 62.60 6.32
C ALA A 9 -9.08 63.51 7.13
N SER A 10 -9.36 64.81 7.02
CA SER A 10 -8.87 65.86 7.90
C SER A 10 -9.60 65.77 9.24
N SER A 11 -8.89 65.81 10.36
CA SER A 11 -9.24 66.71 11.46
C SER A 11 -8.10 66.79 12.48
N ALA A 12 -7.70 68.02 12.79
CA ALA A 12 -6.80 68.35 13.88
C ALA A 12 -7.55 68.26 15.21
N GLY A 13 -6.92 67.66 16.21
CA GLY A 13 -7.39 67.62 17.59
C GLY A 13 -6.20 67.59 18.55
N SER A 14 -5.83 68.79 19.02
CA SER A 14 -4.86 68.98 20.11
C SER A 14 -5.52 68.73 21.45
N HIS A 15 -4.90 67.89 22.31
CA HIS A 15 -4.52 68.19 23.70
C HIS A 15 -4.47 66.96 24.60
N ALA A 16 -3.44 67.00 25.45
CA ALA A 16 -3.39 66.57 26.85
C ALA A 16 -2.86 65.17 27.22
N ALA A 17 -1.83 65.27 28.06
CA ALA A 17 -1.56 64.48 29.25
C ALA A 17 -1.01 63.05 29.08
N ARG A 18 0.28 62.96 29.45
CA ARG A 18 1.05 61.76 29.74
C ARG A 18 0.36 60.90 30.79
N ALA A 19 0.25 59.60 30.52
CA ALA A 19 0.44 58.59 31.54
C ALA A 19 1.50 57.64 31.01
N GLY A 20 2.71 57.70 31.57
CA GLY A 20 3.73 56.70 31.34
C GLY A 20 3.23 55.39 31.93
N ALA A 21 2.56 54.58 31.10
CA ALA A 21 2.32 53.18 31.42
C ALA A 21 3.70 52.53 31.52
N GLY A 22 4.16 52.31 32.76
CA GLY A 22 5.37 51.55 33.02
C GLY A 22 5.23 50.22 32.33
N LYS A 23 6.00 50.02 31.25
CA LYS A 23 6.11 48.72 30.59
C LYS A 23 6.79 47.81 31.60
N HIS A 24 6.00 47.07 32.38
CA HIS A 24 6.51 45.97 33.18
C HIS A 24 7.16 44.99 32.21
N SER A 25 8.48 44.98 32.18
CA SER A 25 9.24 43.94 31.52
C SER A 25 9.04 42.67 32.32
N PHE A 26 8.06 41.85 31.92
CA PHE A 26 7.95 40.48 32.40
C PHE A 26 9.13 39.70 31.83
N GLY A 27 10.16 39.53 32.66
CA GLY A 27 11.26 38.61 32.36
C GLY A 27 10.74 37.18 32.38
N PHE A 28 11.21 36.36 31.43
CA PHE A 28 10.87 34.94 31.37
C PHE A 28 11.32 34.24 32.65
N SER A 29 10.42 33.52 33.31
CA SER A 29 10.80 32.74 34.50
C SER A 29 11.53 31.46 34.07
N LEU A 30 12.56 31.04 34.78
CA LEU A 30 13.31 29.80 34.49
C LEU A 30 12.38 28.57 34.46
N ILE A 31 11.34 28.57 35.32
CA ILE A 31 10.33 27.50 35.36
C ILE A 31 9.48 27.45 34.09
N GLU A 32 9.23 28.59 33.45
CA GLU A 32 8.42 28.66 32.23
C GLU A 32 9.16 28.01 31.05
N VAL A 33 10.46 28.29 30.92
CA VAL A 33 11.31 27.64 29.91
C VAL A 33 11.42 26.13 30.18
N LEU A 34 11.60 25.72 31.43
CA LEU A 34 11.68 24.31 31.80
C LEU A 34 10.40 23.55 31.45
N VAL A 35 9.23 24.13 31.70
CA VAL A 35 7.93 23.54 31.32
C VAL A 35 7.77 23.50 29.80
N ALA A 36 8.15 24.56 29.09
CA ALA A 36 8.09 24.58 27.62
C ALA A 36 8.98 23.50 26.99
N VAL A 37 10.20 23.32 27.49
CA VAL A 37 11.11 22.26 27.04
C VAL A 37 10.52 20.88 27.36
N LEU A 38 9.98 20.68 28.57
CA LEU A 38 9.35 19.41 28.95
C LEU A 38 8.19 19.04 28.00
N LEU A 39 7.27 19.97 27.74
CA LEU A 39 6.16 19.74 26.83
C LEU A 39 6.64 19.47 25.40
N THR A 40 7.68 20.18 24.93
CA THR A 40 8.27 19.97 23.61
C THR A 40 8.89 18.57 23.49
N CYS A 41 9.61 18.11 24.52
CA CYS A 41 10.19 16.77 24.55
C CYS A 41 9.09 15.69 24.51
N VAL A 42 8.04 15.83 25.32
CA VAL A 42 6.90 14.89 25.32
C VAL A 42 6.19 14.88 23.97
N GLY A 43 5.94 16.05 23.38
CA GLY A 43 5.33 16.17 22.05
C GLY A 43 6.15 15.51 20.95
N LEU A 44 7.48 15.72 20.95
CA LEU A 44 8.38 15.12 19.97
C LEU A 44 8.44 13.59 20.10
N LEU A 45 8.52 13.05 21.31
CA LEU A 45 8.48 11.60 21.54
C LEU A 45 7.16 10.99 21.07
N GLY A 46 6.03 11.67 21.31
CA GLY A 46 4.73 11.26 20.80
C GLY A 46 4.67 11.21 19.26
N MET A 47 5.25 12.22 18.59
CA MET A 47 5.31 12.26 17.13
C MET A 47 6.18 11.13 16.56
N VAL A 48 7.35 10.86 17.14
CA VAL A 48 8.25 9.78 16.69
C VAL A 48 7.60 8.41 16.84
N ALA A 49 6.89 8.17 17.95
CA ALA A 49 6.14 6.94 18.16
C ALA A 49 5.08 6.71 17.08
N LEU A 50 4.36 7.77 16.68
CA LEU A 50 3.38 7.70 15.59
C LEU A 50 4.05 7.46 14.23
N GLN A 51 5.15 8.16 13.93
CA GLN A 51 5.89 7.99 12.68
C GLN A 51 6.36 6.54 12.47
N GLY A 52 6.80 5.87 13.54
CA GLY A 52 7.20 4.46 13.48
C GLY A 52 6.07 3.53 13.02
N ARG A 53 4.86 3.71 13.57
CA ARG A 53 3.67 2.95 13.16
C ARG A 53 3.25 3.26 11.72
N THR A 54 3.27 4.55 11.36
CA THR A 54 2.96 4.98 9.99
C THR A 54 3.87 4.31 8.96
N LEU A 55 5.17 4.17 9.26
CA LEU A 55 6.10 3.53 8.33
C LEU A 55 5.73 2.06 8.06
N GLN A 56 5.32 1.31 9.08
CA GLN A 56 4.86 -0.08 8.92
C GLN A 56 3.62 -0.15 8.01
N TYR A 57 2.64 0.72 8.23
CA TYR A 57 1.45 0.79 7.39
C TYR A 57 1.75 1.14 5.93
N VAL A 58 2.70 2.06 5.70
CA VAL A 58 3.13 2.43 4.34
C VAL A 58 3.79 1.24 3.65
N GLN A 59 4.62 0.47 4.35
CA GLN A 59 5.26 -0.72 3.80
C GLN A 59 4.25 -1.81 3.44
N ASP A 60 3.31 -2.15 4.33
CA ASP A 60 2.26 -3.13 4.03
C ASP A 60 1.38 -2.67 2.85
N SER A 61 0.97 -1.40 2.84
CA SER A 61 0.19 -0.83 1.74
C SER A 61 0.92 -0.90 0.40
N ALA A 62 2.23 -0.66 0.38
CA ALA A 62 3.05 -0.78 -0.82
C ALA A 62 3.07 -2.23 -1.34
N GLN A 63 3.27 -3.22 -0.46
CA GLN A 63 3.29 -4.63 -0.86
C GLN A 63 1.92 -5.11 -1.37
N ARG A 64 0.83 -4.74 -0.68
CA ARG A 64 -0.54 -5.01 -1.13
C ARG A 64 -0.83 -4.38 -2.49
N ASN A 65 -0.36 -3.15 -2.73
CA ASN A 65 -0.52 -2.49 -4.02
C ASN A 65 0.27 -3.21 -5.12
N THR A 66 1.50 -3.65 -4.85
CA THR A 66 2.28 -4.48 -5.78
C THR A 66 1.59 -5.81 -6.07
N ALA A 67 1.05 -6.48 -5.06
CA ALA A 67 0.27 -7.71 -5.21
C ALA A 67 -1.00 -7.50 -6.05
N ALA A 68 -1.72 -6.41 -5.81
CA ALA A 68 -2.90 -6.04 -6.58
C ALA A 68 -2.56 -5.74 -8.05
N ALA A 69 -1.48 -5.00 -8.30
CA ALA A 69 -0.98 -4.76 -9.66
C ALA A 69 -0.61 -6.06 -10.37
N LEU A 70 0.13 -6.97 -9.71
CA LEU A 70 0.48 -8.28 -10.26
C LEU A 70 -0.74 -9.14 -10.60
N ALA A 71 -1.77 -9.12 -9.76
CA ALA A 71 -3.00 -9.86 -10.01
C ALA A 71 -3.78 -9.25 -11.18
N ASN A 72 -3.91 -7.92 -11.23
CA ASN A 72 -4.57 -7.21 -12.33
C ASN A 72 -3.85 -7.42 -13.67
N ASP A 73 -2.52 -7.34 -13.68
CA ASP A 73 -1.70 -7.64 -14.86
C ASP A 73 -1.98 -9.06 -15.40
N LEU A 74 -2.12 -10.03 -14.50
CA LEU A 74 -2.45 -11.41 -14.89
C LEU A 74 -3.87 -11.55 -15.45
N VAL A 75 -4.86 -10.88 -14.84
CA VAL A 75 -6.22 -10.83 -15.39
C VAL A 75 -6.21 -10.26 -16.80
N GLU A 76 -5.51 -9.16 -17.03
CA GLU A 76 -5.44 -8.53 -18.35
C GLU A 76 -4.72 -9.42 -19.37
N MET A 77 -3.62 -10.09 -18.99
CA MET A 77 -2.97 -11.09 -19.85
C MET A 77 -3.93 -12.22 -20.25
N ILE A 78 -4.72 -12.73 -19.31
CA ILE A 78 -5.73 -13.77 -19.55
C ILE A 78 -6.85 -13.25 -20.45
N ARG A 79 -7.36 -12.04 -20.21
CA ARG A 79 -8.40 -11.38 -21.02
C ARG A 79 -7.97 -11.21 -22.47
N LEU A 80 -6.79 -10.64 -22.69
CA LEU A 80 -6.25 -10.39 -24.02
C LEU A 80 -6.05 -11.69 -24.82
N ARG A 81 -5.61 -12.77 -24.15
CA ARG A 81 -5.43 -14.07 -24.83
C ARG A 81 -6.75 -14.84 -25.02
N SER A 82 -7.64 -14.79 -24.05
CA SER A 82 -8.90 -15.55 -24.09
C SER A 82 -9.89 -14.97 -25.10
N GLY A 83 -9.91 -13.65 -25.29
CA GLY A 83 -10.79 -13.00 -26.26
C GLY A 83 -12.27 -13.31 -26.01
N GLY A 84 -12.69 -13.40 -24.75
CA GLY A 84 -14.05 -13.77 -24.35
C GLY A 84 -14.35 -15.27 -24.34
N LYS A 85 -13.33 -16.13 -24.53
CA LYS A 85 -13.42 -17.59 -24.37
C LYS A 85 -13.04 -18.02 -22.95
N PRO A 86 -13.30 -19.28 -22.57
CA PRO A 86 -12.79 -19.84 -21.32
C PRO A 86 -11.28 -19.60 -21.13
N VAL A 87 -10.87 -19.34 -19.89
CA VAL A 87 -9.47 -19.13 -19.51
C VAL A 87 -8.61 -20.31 -20.00
N PRO A 88 -7.54 -20.06 -20.77
CA PRO A 88 -6.64 -21.12 -21.23
C PRO A 88 -6.03 -21.88 -20.05
N ALA A 89 -6.00 -23.22 -20.13
CA ALA A 89 -5.46 -24.07 -19.08
C ALA A 89 -4.00 -23.74 -18.71
N GLY A 90 -3.21 -23.22 -19.64
CA GLY A 90 -1.82 -22.80 -19.39
C GLY A 90 -1.66 -21.60 -18.43
N TYR A 91 -2.73 -20.86 -18.14
CA TYR A 91 -2.73 -19.85 -17.07
C TYR A 91 -3.22 -20.38 -15.73
N LEU A 92 -3.81 -21.58 -15.69
CA LEU A 92 -4.33 -22.15 -14.46
C LEU A 92 -3.21 -22.84 -13.68
N LYS A 93 -3.23 -22.62 -12.37
CA LYS A 93 -2.29 -23.15 -11.39
C LYS A 93 -3.08 -23.55 -10.16
N ALA A 94 -3.29 -24.85 -9.98
CA ALA A 94 -4.01 -25.36 -8.82
C ALA A 94 -3.21 -25.12 -7.52
N PRO A 95 -3.88 -25.07 -6.35
CA PRO A 95 -3.19 -25.04 -5.06
C PRO A 95 -2.22 -26.22 -4.93
N GLY A 96 -1.00 -25.98 -4.43
CA GLY A 96 0.05 -27.00 -4.31
C GLY A 96 0.71 -27.44 -5.63
N ALA A 97 0.25 -26.97 -6.80
CA ALA A 97 0.93 -27.23 -8.07
C ALA A 97 2.17 -26.35 -8.24
N GLY A 98 3.14 -26.81 -9.03
CA GLY A 98 4.27 -25.98 -9.46
C GLY A 98 3.89 -24.99 -10.56
N PHE A 99 4.55 -23.84 -10.60
CA PHE A 99 4.53 -23.01 -11.81
C PHE A 99 5.34 -23.67 -12.94
N PRO A 100 4.97 -23.46 -14.21
CA PRO A 100 5.78 -23.87 -15.34
C PRO A 100 7.19 -23.26 -15.30
N SER A 101 8.16 -23.95 -15.90
CA SER A 101 9.54 -23.46 -15.96
C SER A 101 9.64 -22.22 -16.85
N ALA A 102 10.15 -21.13 -16.29
CA ALA A 102 10.25 -19.87 -17.00
C ALA A 102 11.35 -19.89 -18.08
N PRO A 103 11.09 -19.33 -19.28
CA PRO A 103 12.08 -19.28 -20.37
C PRO A 103 13.29 -18.43 -20.02
N ALA A 104 14.40 -18.58 -20.74
CA ALA A 104 15.62 -17.80 -20.47
C ALA A 104 15.37 -16.29 -20.52
N ASN A 105 14.62 -15.82 -21.52
CA ASN A 105 14.18 -14.43 -21.68
C ASN A 105 12.69 -14.27 -21.37
N CYS A 106 12.37 -13.29 -20.54
CA CYS A 106 11.00 -12.80 -20.33
C CYS A 106 10.83 -11.36 -20.83
N ALA A 107 11.80 -10.87 -21.61
CA ALA A 107 11.73 -9.58 -22.28
C ALA A 107 10.72 -9.61 -23.44
N ASP A 108 10.68 -10.73 -24.16
CA ASP A 108 9.68 -10.99 -25.18
C ASP A 108 8.51 -11.75 -24.54
N THR A 109 7.29 -11.24 -24.70
CA THR A 109 6.09 -11.93 -24.21
C THR A 109 5.92 -13.26 -24.97
N PRO A 110 6.06 -14.42 -24.31
CA PRO A 110 6.00 -15.69 -25.03
C PRO A 110 4.63 -15.93 -25.67
N GLY A 111 4.61 -16.58 -26.85
CA GLY A 111 3.36 -16.93 -27.54
C GLY A 111 2.55 -18.06 -26.91
N ALA A 112 3.00 -18.66 -25.80
CA ALA A 112 2.32 -19.75 -25.10
C ALA A 112 1.93 -19.32 -23.67
N ALA A 113 0.71 -19.66 -23.25
CA ALA A 113 0.12 -19.18 -22.00
C ALA A 113 0.91 -19.62 -20.76
N ASP A 114 1.40 -20.87 -20.76
CA ASP A 114 2.26 -21.44 -19.72
C ASP A 114 3.58 -20.66 -19.57
N ARG A 115 4.23 -20.29 -20.68
CA ARG A 115 5.46 -19.50 -20.66
C ARG A 115 5.21 -18.06 -20.21
N GLN A 116 4.08 -17.46 -20.60
CA GLN A 116 3.67 -16.14 -20.09
C GLN A 116 3.46 -16.19 -18.58
N LEU A 117 2.77 -17.22 -18.08
CA LEU A 117 2.56 -17.43 -16.67
C LEU A 117 3.89 -17.62 -15.91
N ALA A 118 4.81 -18.38 -16.48
CA ALA A 118 6.13 -18.59 -15.90
C ALA A 118 6.94 -17.29 -15.80
N CYS A 119 6.85 -16.42 -16.82
CA CYS A 119 7.48 -15.10 -16.77
C CYS A 119 6.84 -14.19 -15.71
N TRP A 120 5.51 -14.25 -15.58
CA TRP A 120 4.79 -13.55 -14.53
C TRP A 120 5.21 -14.03 -13.13
N SER A 121 5.31 -15.33 -12.88
CA SER A 121 5.69 -15.86 -11.56
C SER A 121 7.13 -15.51 -11.19
N ARG A 122 8.05 -15.44 -12.17
CA ARG A 122 9.41 -14.91 -11.98
C ARG A 122 9.38 -13.44 -11.57
N ARG A 123 8.57 -12.61 -12.22
CA ARG A 123 8.39 -11.19 -11.86
C ARG A 123 7.78 -11.06 -10.46
N ALA A 124 6.74 -11.83 -10.15
CA ALA A 124 6.10 -11.85 -8.83
C ALA A 124 7.12 -12.19 -7.74
N SER A 125 7.96 -13.20 -7.97
CA SER A 125 9.03 -13.61 -7.05
C SER A 125 10.12 -12.55 -6.84
N ALA A 126 10.31 -11.65 -7.82
CA ALA A 126 11.28 -10.56 -7.73
C ALA A 126 10.72 -9.32 -7.03
N LEU A 127 9.41 -9.07 -7.17
CA LEU A 127 8.75 -7.88 -6.62
C LEU A 127 8.22 -8.09 -5.20
N LEU A 128 7.83 -9.32 -4.86
CA LEU A 128 7.25 -9.63 -3.55
C LEU A 128 8.29 -10.30 -2.63
N PRO A 129 8.48 -9.81 -1.39
CA PRO A 129 9.43 -10.40 -0.45
C PRO A 129 9.12 -11.87 -0.16
N GLY A 130 10.12 -12.74 -0.31
CA GLY A 130 10.00 -14.18 0.02
C GLY A 130 9.03 -14.98 -0.86
N ALA A 131 8.40 -14.38 -1.88
CA ALA A 131 7.38 -15.03 -2.71
C ALA A 131 7.90 -16.27 -3.46
N ARG A 132 9.20 -16.33 -3.76
CA ARG A 132 9.83 -17.49 -4.43
C ARG A 132 9.58 -18.81 -3.71
N GLU A 133 9.58 -18.80 -2.38
CA GLU A 133 9.34 -19.99 -1.55
C GLU A 133 7.86 -20.31 -1.41
N LEU A 134 6.99 -19.32 -1.64
CA LEU A 134 5.54 -19.42 -1.49
C LEU A 134 4.83 -19.80 -2.80
N LEU A 135 5.54 -19.82 -3.92
CA LEU A 135 4.98 -20.05 -5.26
C LEU A 135 4.15 -21.34 -5.35
N VAL A 136 4.56 -22.42 -4.67
CA VAL A 136 3.85 -23.71 -4.76
C VAL A 136 2.66 -23.74 -3.82
N ASP A 137 2.85 -23.36 -2.57
CA ASP A 137 1.88 -23.60 -1.50
C ASP A 137 0.83 -22.49 -1.39
N GLU A 138 1.17 -21.25 -1.70
CA GLU A 138 0.33 -20.09 -1.38
C GLU A 138 -0.26 -19.38 -2.60
N PHE A 139 0.35 -19.53 -3.77
CA PHE A 139 -0.17 -18.95 -5.00
C PHE A 139 -1.20 -19.90 -5.62
N HIS A 140 -2.27 -19.39 -6.20
CA HIS A 140 -3.13 -20.20 -7.05
C HIS A 140 -3.87 -19.34 -8.06
N ILE A 141 -4.13 -19.93 -9.22
CA ILE A 141 -4.85 -19.30 -10.32
C ILE A 141 -5.83 -20.33 -10.83
N CYS A 142 -7.09 -20.17 -10.49
CA CYS A 142 -8.08 -21.22 -10.73
C CYS A 142 -9.42 -20.61 -11.05
N ARG A 143 -10.29 -21.47 -11.59
CA ARG A 143 -11.68 -21.12 -11.78
C ARG A 143 -12.45 -21.60 -10.55
N SER A 144 -13.45 -20.83 -10.17
CA SER A 144 -14.26 -21.11 -9.01
C SER A 144 -15.74 -21.12 -9.39
N SER A 145 -16.44 -22.16 -8.97
CA SER A 145 -17.89 -22.32 -9.12
C SER A 145 -18.67 -21.95 -7.84
N GLY A 146 -17.98 -21.61 -6.74
CA GLY A 146 -18.58 -21.32 -5.43
C GLY A 146 -17.63 -20.57 -4.49
N GLU A 147 -17.94 -20.48 -3.20
CA GLU A 147 -17.04 -19.90 -2.22
C GLU A 147 -15.99 -20.95 -1.78
N ASN A 148 -14.71 -20.56 -1.78
CA ASN A 148 -13.58 -21.38 -1.30
C ASN A 148 -13.30 -22.69 -2.04
N HIS A 149 -13.77 -22.86 -3.28
CA HIS A 149 -13.38 -23.98 -4.13
C HIS A 149 -12.55 -23.48 -5.32
N CYS A 150 -11.26 -23.76 -5.28
CA CYS A 150 -10.30 -23.42 -6.33
C CYS A 150 -10.14 -24.63 -7.26
N ALA A 151 -10.91 -24.67 -8.35
CA ALA A 151 -10.99 -25.79 -9.29
C ALA A 151 -10.62 -25.37 -10.73
N ALA A 152 -10.72 -26.29 -11.69
CA ALA A 152 -10.60 -25.95 -13.11
C ALA A 152 -11.95 -25.53 -13.75
N GLU A 153 -12.99 -25.37 -12.93
CA GLU A 153 -14.39 -25.18 -13.35
C GLU A 153 -15.02 -23.92 -12.75
N GLY A 154 -16.07 -23.39 -13.37
CA GLY A 154 -16.82 -22.21 -12.90
C GLY A 154 -16.48 -20.89 -13.60
N SER A 155 -17.32 -19.87 -13.46
CA SER A 155 -17.22 -18.60 -14.22
C SER A 155 -16.34 -17.53 -13.58
N VAL A 156 -15.95 -17.72 -12.31
CA VAL A 156 -15.12 -16.76 -11.58
C VAL A 156 -13.66 -17.18 -11.68
N LEU A 157 -12.79 -16.31 -12.19
CA LEU A 157 -11.35 -16.47 -12.03
C LEU A 157 -10.94 -15.97 -10.64
N GLU A 158 -10.23 -16.81 -9.91
CA GLU A 158 -9.58 -16.46 -8.66
C GLU A 158 -8.07 -16.50 -8.82
N ILE A 159 -7.40 -15.42 -8.38
CA ILE A 159 -5.95 -15.30 -8.33
C ILE A 159 -5.57 -14.99 -6.89
N GLN A 160 -4.74 -15.84 -6.28
CA GLN A 160 -4.11 -15.58 -5.01
C GLN A 160 -2.60 -15.42 -5.19
N VAL A 161 -2.07 -14.36 -4.62
CA VAL A 161 -0.64 -14.10 -4.49
C VAL A 161 -0.29 -13.92 -3.03
N ALA A 162 0.95 -14.26 -2.66
CA ALA A 162 1.40 -14.20 -1.28
C ALA A 162 2.83 -13.66 -1.16
N TRP A 163 3.16 -13.10 0.00
CA TRP A 163 4.49 -12.62 0.33
C TRP A 163 4.78 -12.84 1.80
N LYS A 164 6.07 -12.92 2.15
CA LYS A 164 6.52 -13.04 3.52
C LYS A 164 6.56 -11.67 4.20
N VAL A 165 6.13 -11.63 5.44
CA VAL A 165 6.18 -10.47 6.34
C VAL A 165 6.69 -10.89 7.72
N ARG A 166 7.00 -9.91 8.57
CA ARG A 166 7.30 -10.22 9.98
C ARG A 166 6.01 -10.64 10.70
N PRO A 167 6.11 -11.44 11.79
CA PRO A 167 4.94 -11.78 12.60
C PRO A 167 4.17 -10.53 13.03
N GLY A 168 2.84 -10.55 12.84
CA GLY A 168 1.96 -9.45 13.21
C GLY A 168 2.00 -8.22 12.29
N GLU A 169 2.77 -8.24 11.20
CA GLU A 169 2.82 -7.15 10.21
C GLU A 169 1.73 -7.29 9.13
N CYS A 170 1.13 -8.49 9.01
CA CYS A 170 0.04 -8.71 8.07
C CYS A 170 -1.29 -8.13 8.58
N LEU A 171 -1.81 -7.13 7.87
CA LEU A 171 -3.10 -6.50 8.18
C LEU A 171 -4.31 -7.21 7.53
N ASP A 172 -4.28 -8.54 7.45
CA ASP A 172 -5.40 -9.31 6.91
C ASP A 172 -6.39 -9.69 8.04
N PRO A 173 -7.67 -9.27 8.00
CA PRO A 173 -8.67 -9.66 9.00
C PRO A 173 -8.97 -11.17 9.00
N HIS A 174 -8.52 -11.91 7.99
CA HIS A 174 -8.65 -13.37 7.90
C HIS A 174 -7.35 -14.13 8.22
N ALA A 175 -6.26 -13.44 8.59
CA ALA A 175 -5.06 -14.10 9.09
C ALA A 175 -5.43 -14.91 10.34
N ALA A 176 -5.21 -16.22 10.30
CA ALA A 176 -5.73 -17.14 11.31
C ALA A 176 -4.98 -17.00 12.64
N GLU A 177 -3.76 -16.46 12.63
CA GLU A 177 -2.88 -16.38 13.80
C GLU A 177 -1.99 -15.12 13.78
N ALA A 178 -1.72 -14.53 14.95
CA ALA A 178 -0.79 -13.40 15.10
C ALA A 178 0.68 -13.77 14.76
N ALA A 179 0.99 -15.08 14.68
CA ALA A 179 2.28 -15.62 14.29
C ALA A 179 2.43 -15.78 12.76
N GLU A 180 1.38 -15.48 11.99
CA GLU A 180 1.39 -15.69 10.55
C GLU A 180 2.40 -14.76 9.85
N THR A 181 3.41 -15.36 9.23
CA THR A 181 4.49 -14.65 8.50
C THR A 181 4.19 -14.54 7.00
N VAL A 182 2.97 -14.87 6.58
CA VAL A 182 2.57 -14.90 5.17
C VAL A 182 1.33 -14.04 4.99
N CYS A 183 1.44 -13.01 4.17
CA CYS A 183 0.30 -12.25 3.72
C CYS A 183 -0.23 -12.76 2.39
N ARG A 184 -1.54 -12.68 2.21
CA ARG A 184 -2.22 -13.07 0.98
C ARG A 184 -3.01 -11.89 0.41
N TYR A 185 -3.07 -11.84 -0.91
CA TYR A 185 -3.99 -10.99 -1.64
C TYR A 185 -4.76 -11.86 -2.63
N ARG A 186 -6.09 -11.79 -2.58
CA ARG A 186 -6.99 -12.58 -3.41
C ARG A 186 -7.86 -11.67 -4.26
N LEU A 187 -7.78 -11.87 -5.58
CA LEU A 187 -8.62 -11.21 -6.57
C LEU A 187 -9.60 -12.23 -7.14
N ARG A 188 -10.90 -11.91 -7.12
CA ARG A 188 -11.96 -12.72 -7.75
C ARG A 188 -12.65 -11.86 -8.79
N THR A 189 -12.71 -12.32 -10.04
CA THR A 189 -13.31 -11.56 -11.15
C THR A 189 -14.00 -12.50 -12.14
N GLN A 190 -15.02 -11.99 -12.82
CA GLN A 190 -15.66 -12.68 -13.95
C GLN A 190 -14.96 -12.24 -15.25
N ILE A 191 -14.75 -13.19 -16.16
CA ILE A 191 -14.04 -13.00 -17.45
C ILE A 191 -14.84 -13.63 -18.57
#